data_AF-A0A257V140-F1
#
_entry.id   AF-A0A257V140-F1
#
_cell.length_a   1.000
_cell.length_b   1.000
_cell.length_c   1.000
_cell.angle_alpha   90.00
_cell.angle_beta   90.00
_cell.angle_gamma   90.00
#
_symmetry.space_group_name_H-M   'P 1'
#
loop_
_entity.id
_entity.type
_entity.pdbx_description
1 polymer ?
#
loop_
_entity_poly.entity_id
_entity_poly.type
_entity_poly.pdbx_seq_one_letter_code
_entity_poly.pdbx_strand_id
1 'polypeptide(L)'
;MNLKLEFDVVGTTDIRLAVLVDGEVLWPYPQSSDDGSAIFDAEDVLSYLADAWASLLLSEVWPDIFEPRQEPRSITGLLRAAEDRWDLIADSDGVDIAAEQAEIEGFLYKHDLRSLKGGGALPEFYVMREGSRYRFETGGDVFTGCSYTSFVDQLERLGAFARERLVAAGGAYQRTVARWDSRNQADPILITSYLTALSVADLERERDDLEPLLSSLQTRSLREVANDNAAPLVAVARSSGGLGPRGIADMIAAFRRLPAGPTERLSERRRIVRADLRHMPNSTDQGIRAATSIRDWLVCSPDAAFDLESLSELLSIRVVYVEDLDRRIDGLASAGPVNGPAILLNRGTRRRGSNDDDLDRAIRFTWAHELGHLLLDHDEWPALIDSAQQRVPRRIETRANAFAAYLLLPTTVAYDAFEQHRPRMSWTDIEPVLNEIGVKFAVTRIVASRQVVRGAPPERRTNLDTIFRQNIENF
;
A
#
# COMPACT_ATOMS: atom_id res chain seq x y z
N MET A 1 -18.97 -3.40 -6.85
CA MET A 1 -19.35 -2.19 -7.59
C MET A 1 -19.05 -2.43 -9.06
N ASN A 2 -20.03 -2.24 -9.91
CA ASN A 2 -19.91 -2.38 -11.37
C ASN A 2 -19.85 -0.97 -11.99
N LEU A 3 -18.66 -0.56 -12.44
CA LEU A 3 -18.48 0.72 -13.13
C LEU A 3 -18.55 0.50 -14.64
N LYS A 4 -19.30 1.36 -15.32
CA LYS A 4 -19.44 1.35 -16.78
C LYS A 4 -19.26 2.76 -17.32
N LEU A 5 -18.50 2.89 -18.41
CA LEU A 5 -18.47 4.11 -19.20
C LEU A 5 -19.48 3.93 -20.35
N GLU A 6 -20.51 4.75 -20.38
CA GLU A 6 -21.47 4.80 -21.49
C GLU A 6 -21.12 5.96 -22.40
N PHE A 7 -20.94 5.66 -23.68
CA PHE A 7 -20.58 6.68 -24.66
C PHE A 7 -21.13 6.38 -26.05
N ASP A 8 -21.47 7.44 -26.79
CA ASP A 8 -22.00 7.40 -28.15
C ASP A 8 -21.47 8.55 -29.03
N VAL A 9 -21.80 8.50 -30.32
CA VAL A 9 -21.44 9.54 -31.30
C VAL A 9 -22.54 10.60 -31.36
N VAL A 10 -22.17 11.87 -31.19
CA VAL A 10 -23.09 13.02 -31.39
C VAL A 10 -22.70 13.88 -32.59
N GLY A 11 -21.42 13.86 -32.97
CA GLY A 11 -20.87 14.66 -34.06
C GLY A 11 -19.71 13.94 -34.77
N THR A 12 -18.98 14.65 -35.63
CA THR A 12 -17.82 14.07 -36.34
C THR A 12 -16.72 13.64 -35.38
N THR A 13 -16.36 14.49 -34.42
CA THR A 13 -15.39 14.20 -33.36
C THR A 13 -16.01 14.22 -31.97
N ASP A 14 -17.28 14.60 -31.84
CA ASP A 14 -17.95 14.71 -30.54
C ASP A 14 -18.41 13.36 -30.00
N ILE A 15 -18.05 13.11 -28.73
CA ILE A 15 -18.39 11.92 -27.95
C ILE A 15 -19.28 12.35 -26.79
N ARG A 16 -20.48 11.75 -26.67
CA ARG A 16 -21.26 11.80 -25.42
C ARG A 16 -20.67 10.79 -24.46
N LEU A 17 -20.45 11.16 -23.20
CA LEU A 17 -19.92 10.26 -22.17
C LEU A 17 -20.66 10.46 -20.84
N ALA A 18 -20.97 9.35 -20.19
CA ALA A 18 -21.43 9.26 -18.81
C ALA A 18 -20.69 8.12 -18.08
N VAL A 19 -20.41 8.32 -16.80
CA VAL A 19 -19.89 7.29 -15.90
C VAL A 19 -21.04 6.77 -15.07
N LEU A 20 -21.27 5.46 -15.11
CA LEU A 20 -22.32 4.79 -14.35
C LEU A 20 -21.70 3.89 -13.28
N VAL A 21 -22.32 3.85 -12.11
CA VAL A 21 -22.02 2.92 -11.03
C VAL A 21 -23.29 2.16 -10.67
N ASP A 22 -23.22 0.83 -10.78
CA ASP A 22 -24.33 -0.08 -10.51
C ASP A 22 -25.62 0.26 -11.31
N GLY A 23 -25.44 0.89 -12.48
CA GLY A 23 -26.51 1.28 -13.40
C GLY A 23 -27.02 2.71 -13.23
N GLU A 24 -26.56 3.44 -12.22
CA GLU A 24 -26.92 4.84 -11.99
C GLU A 24 -25.83 5.76 -12.52
N VAL A 25 -26.23 6.89 -13.13
CA VAL A 25 -25.29 7.89 -13.61
C VAL A 25 -24.63 8.57 -12.41
N LEU A 26 -23.31 8.43 -12.31
CA LEU A 26 -22.50 9.01 -11.24
C LEU A 26 -21.87 10.34 -11.66
N TRP A 27 -21.43 10.45 -12.90
CA TRP A 27 -20.75 11.65 -13.41
C TRP A 27 -21.04 11.83 -14.90
N PRO A 28 -21.26 13.07 -15.39
CA PRO A 28 -21.13 14.38 -14.71
C PRO A 28 -22.37 14.91 -13.92
N TYR A 29 -23.27 14.01 -13.47
CA TYR A 29 -24.53 14.22 -12.70
C TYR A 29 -24.74 15.55 -11.92
N PRO A 30 -25.99 16.04 -11.71
CA PRO A 30 -27.15 16.17 -12.60
C PRO A 30 -27.29 17.61 -13.16
N GLN A 31 -26.25 18.46 -13.07
CA GLN A 31 -26.35 19.88 -13.49
C GLN A 31 -26.03 20.14 -14.96
N SER A 32 -25.61 19.13 -15.74
CA SER A 32 -25.01 19.33 -17.07
C SER A 32 -25.93 18.99 -18.26
N SER A 33 -26.93 18.12 -18.10
CA SER A 33 -27.86 17.71 -19.18
C SER A 33 -29.05 16.88 -18.65
N ASP A 34 -30.13 16.79 -19.44
CA ASP A 34 -31.32 15.99 -19.09
C ASP A 34 -31.05 14.47 -19.00
N ASP A 35 -30.00 13.98 -19.66
CA ASP A 35 -29.61 12.56 -19.67
C ASP A 35 -28.42 12.25 -18.74
N GLY A 36 -27.89 13.26 -18.05
CA GLY A 36 -26.76 13.12 -17.12
C GLY A 36 -25.41 12.88 -17.81
N SER A 37 -25.30 13.09 -19.12
CA SER A 37 -24.07 12.95 -19.89
C SER A 37 -23.41 14.31 -20.24
N ALA A 38 -22.14 14.29 -20.66
CA ALA A 38 -21.50 15.45 -21.28
C ALA A 38 -20.91 15.12 -22.64
N ILE A 39 -20.80 16.14 -23.50
CA ILE A 39 -20.13 16.06 -24.79
C ILE A 39 -18.66 16.47 -24.63
N PHE A 40 -17.78 15.67 -25.21
CA PHE A 40 -16.31 15.82 -25.25
C PHE A 40 -15.82 15.74 -26.68
N ASP A 41 -14.73 16.46 -27.01
CA ASP A 41 -14.04 16.25 -28.28
C ASP A 41 -13.15 15.00 -28.20
N ALA A 42 -13.15 14.18 -29.25
CA ALA A 42 -12.38 12.94 -29.29
C ALA A 42 -10.85 13.17 -29.21
N GLU A 43 -10.35 14.32 -29.68
CA GLU A 43 -8.93 14.68 -29.57
C GLU A 43 -8.56 14.93 -28.10
N ASP A 44 -9.39 15.68 -27.37
CA ASP A 44 -9.15 15.95 -25.94
C ASP A 44 -9.18 14.65 -25.12
N VAL A 45 -10.18 13.80 -25.37
CA VAL A 45 -10.29 12.48 -24.72
C VAL A 45 -9.04 11.65 -24.97
N LEU A 46 -8.61 11.54 -26.24
CA LEU A 46 -7.49 10.68 -26.60
C LEU A 46 -6.15 11.26 -26.13
N SER A 47 -5.97 12.58 -26.18
CA SER A 47 -4.76 13.23 -25.69
C SER A 47 -4.63 13.07 -24.18
N TYR A 48 -5.69 13.35 -23.42
CA TYR A 48 -5.69 13.14 -21.97
C TYR A 48 -5.37 11.68 -21.63
N LEU A 49 -6.08 10.73 -22.24
CA LEU A 49 -5.86 9.32 -21.92
C LEU A 49 -4.44 8.87 -22.28
N ALA A 50 -3.84 9.39 -23.34
CA ALA A 50 -2.44 9.09 -23.67
C ALA A 50 -1.46 9.67 -22.63
N ASP A 51 -1.73 10.86 -22.10
CA ASP A 51 -0.88 11.53 -21.10
C ASP A 51 -1.02 10.96 -19.69
N ALA A 52 -2.25 10.68 -19.29
CA ALA A 52 -2.58 10.18 -17.96
C ALA A 52 -2.42 8.65 -17.84
N TRP A 53 -2.26 7.91 -18.95
CA TRP A 53 -2.33 6.44 -18.98
C TRP A 53 -1.46 5.79 -17.91
N ALA A 54 -0.17 6.12 -17.89
CA ALA A 54 0.77 5.51 -16.95
C ALA A 54 0.41 5.80 -15.50
N SER A 55 -0.04 7.02 -15.17
CA SER A 55 -0.43 7.40 -13.82
C SER A 55 -1.74 6.76 -13.39
N LEU A 56 -2.75 6.72 -14.27
CA LEU A 56 -4.00 6.01 -14.00
C LEU A 56 -3.77 4.52 -13.74
N LEU A 57 -2.77 3.92 -14.41
CA LEU A 57 -2.45 2.51 -14.28
C LEU A 57 -1.53 2.20 -13.10
N LEU A 58 -0.54 3.04 -12.79
CA LEU A 58 0.57 2.71 -11.86
C LEU A 58 0.56 3.51 -10.56
N SER A 59 0.00 4.71 -10.52
CA SER A 59 0.03 5.54 -9.32
C SER A 59 -1.00 5.06 -8.30
N GLU A 60 -0.54 4.52 -7.18
CA GLU A 60 -1.38 4.07 -6.06
C GLU A 60 -1.30 4.98 -4.83
N VAL A 61 -0.48 6.04 -4.90
CA VAL A 61 -0.08 6.85 -3.75
C VAL A 61 -0.16 8.33 -4.05
N TRP A 62 -0.36 9.11 -2.99
CA TRP A 62 -0.34 10.56 -3.03
C TRP A 62 1.07 11.10 -3.34
N PRO A 63 1.19 12.33 -3.86
CA PRO A 63 2.47 13.03 -3.98
C PRO A 63 3.29 13.01 -2.68
N ASP A 64 4.63 12.98 -2.80
CA ASP A 64 5.58 12.77 -1.68
C ASP A 64 5.80 14.01 -0.80
N ILE A 65 4.72 14.71 -0.48
CA ILE A 65 4.78 15.98 0.28
C ILE A 65 4.25 15.82 1.71
N PHE A 66 3.65 14.67 2.04
CA PHE A 66 3.06 14.41 3.35
C PHE A 66 3.85 13.40 4.15
N GLU A 67 3.93 13.64 5.46
CA GLU A 67 4.35 12.58 6.37
C GLU A 67 3.33 11.43 6.32
N PRO A 68 3.76 10.16 6.44
CA PRO A 68 2.86 9.00 6.42
C PRO A 68 1.71 9.06 7.46
N ARG A 69 1.85 9.88 8.51
CA ARG A 69 0.82 10.07 9.55
C ARG A 69 -0.29 11.03 9.14
N GLN A 70 -0.05 11.87 8.15
CA GLN A 70 -0.97 12.89 7.63
C GLN A 70 -1.55 12.48 6.27
N GLU A 71 -1.41 11.22 5.88
CA GLU A 71 -1.85 10.73 4.59
C GLU A 71 -3.34 11.07 4.34
N PRO A 72 -3.63 11.85 3.28
CA PRO A 72 -4.97 12.33 3.05
C PRO A 72 -5.90 11.16 2.72
N ARG A 73 -7.12 11.25 3.26
CA ARG A 73 -8.16 10.24 3.01
C ARG A 73 -9.01 10.56 1.79
N SER A 74 -8.83 11.70 1.15
CA SER A 74 -9.63 12.20 0.03
C SER A 74 -8.85 13.28 -0.70
N ILE A 75 -9.27 13.65 -1.90
CA ILE A 75 -8.62 14.73 -2.67
C ILE A 75 -8.82 16.06 -1.97
N THR A 76 -10.00 16.30 -1.40
CA THR A 76 -10.21 17.48 -0.53
C THR A 76 -9.27 17.46 0.68
N GLY A 77 -9.03 16.28 1.26
CA GLY A 77 -8.08 16.10 2.36
C GLY A 77 -6.64 16.37 1.93
N LEU A 78 -6.28 15.99 0.70
CA LEU A 78 -4.97 16.22 0.08
C LEU A 78 -4.71 17.73 -0.04
N LEU A 79 -5.64 18.46 -0.65
CA LEU A 79 -5.53 19.91 -0.83
C LEU A 79 -5.43 20.63 0.52
N ARG A 80 -6.29 20.27 1.47
CA ARG A 80 -6.27 20.86 2.81
C ARG A 80 -4.97 20.57 3.55
N ALA A 81 -4.46 19.34 3.48
CA ALA A 81 -3.20 18.98 4.11
C ALA A 81 -2.03 19.76 3.50
N ALA A 82 -2.07 20.02 2.19
CA ALA A 82 -1.06 20.83 1.51
C ALA A 82 -1.13 22.28 1.96
N GLU A 83 -2.32 22.89 1.99
CA GLU A 83 -2.56 24.24 2.51
C GLU A 83 -2.06 24.38 3.95
N ASP A 84 -2.49 23.48 4.85
CA ASP A 84 -2.07 23.48 6.27
C ASP A 84 -0.54 23.38 6.40
N ARG A 85 0.12 22.61 5.52
CA ARG A 85 1.59 22.47 5.48
C ARG A 85 2.25 23.74 4.96
N TRP A 86 1.76 24.32 3.87
CA TRP A 86 2.31 25.54 3.28
C TRP A 86 2.22 26.72 4.24
N ASP A 87 1.12 26.83 4.99
CA ASP A 87 0.95 27.84 6.04
C ASP A 87 2.01 27.70 7.15
N LEU A 88 2.41 26.48 7.51
CA LEU A 88 3.43 26.22 8.53
C LEU A 88 4.85 26.52 8.07
N ILE A 89 5.13 26.37 6.77
CA ILE A 89 6.48 26.50 6.19
C ILE A 89 6.68 27.80 5.42
N ALA A 90 5.66 28.65 5.28
CA ALA A 90 5.73 29.92 4.55
C ALA A 90 6.90 30.81 5.03
N ASP A 91 7.28 30.70 6.30
CA ASP A 91 8.40 31.44 6.92
C ASP A 91 9.70 30.62 7.03
N SER A 92 9.72 29.37 6.55
CA SER A 92 10.90 28.49 6.63
C SER A 92 11.75 28.59 5.36
N ASP A 93 13.01 28.98 5.51
CA ASP A 93 13.97 28.99 4.40
C ASP A 93 14.16 27.57 3.82
N GLY A 94 13.90 27.42 2.52
CA GLY A 94 14.36 26.26 1.74
C GLY A 94 13.29 25.29 1.21
N VAL A 95 12.00 25.50 1.48
CA VAL A 95 10.93 24.72 0.80
C VAL A 95 10.38 25.50 -0.38
N ASP A 96 10.37 24.88 -1.56
CA ASP A 96 9.80 25.45 -2.78
C ASP A 96 8.31 25.09 -2.86
N ILE A 97 7.46 25.93 -2.24
CA ILE A 97 5.99 25.78 -2.27
C ILE A 97 5.47 25.70 -3.72
N ALA A 98 6.08 26.42 -4.66
CA ALA A 98 5.66 26.40 -6.05
C ALA A 98 5.94 25.04 -6.71
N ALA A 99 7.05 24.39 -6.36
CA ALA A 99 7.35 23.04 -6.80
C ALA A 99 6.36 22.02 -6.21
N GLU A 100 6.06 22.07 -4.90
CA GLU A 100 5.06 21.19 -4.27
C GLU A 100 3.68 21.39 -4.90
N GLN A 101 3.26 22.64 -5.13
CA GLN A 101 1.98 22.96 -5.78
C GLN A 101 1.93 22.40 -7.21
N ALA A 102 2.99 22.57 -8.00
CA ALA A 102 3.05 22.03 -9.36
C ALA A 102 2.99 20.50 -9.39
N GLU A 103 3.58 19.82 -8.40
CA GLU A 103 3.50 18.36 -8.24
C GLU A 103 2.05 17.92 -7.95
N ILE A 104 1.36 18.58 -7.01
CA ILE A 104 -0.05 18.31 -6.70
C ILE A 104 -0.92 18.56 -7.94
N GLU A 105 -0.78 19.70 -8.60
CA GLU A 105 -1.58 20.05 -9.78
C GLU A 105 -1.37 19.03 -10.91
N GLY A 106 -0.12 18.62 -11.15
CA GLY A 106 0.22 17.58 -12.12
C GLY A 106 -0.40 16.23 -11.78
N PHE A 107 -0.40 15.87 -10.49
CA PHE A 107 -1.08 14.66 -10.01
C PHE A 107 -2.60 14.76 -10.20
N LEU A 108 -3.23 15.85 -9.76
CA LEU A 108 -4.68 16.06 -9.88
C LEU A 108 -5.13 16.05 -11.34
N TYR A 109 -4.39 16.71 -12.23
CA TYR A 109 -4.68 16.68 -13.67
C TYR A 109 -4.76 15.25 -14.18
N LYS A 110 -3.75 14.42 -13.90
CA LYS A 110 -3.67 13.02 -14.38
C LYS A 110 -4.72 12.10 -13.77
N HIS A 111 -5.24 12.45 -12.59
CA HIS A 111 -6.20 11.63 -11.86
C HIS A 111 -7.65 12.16 -11.93
N ASP A 112 -7.91 13.32 -12.53
CA ASP A 112 -9.26 13.91 -12.68
C ASP A 112 -9.81 13.72 -14.11
N LEU A 113 -10.89 12.97 -14.27
CA LEU A 113 -11.53 12.75 -15.58
C LEU A 113 -12.19 14.01 -16.15
N ARG A 114 -12.41 15.07 -15.37
CA ARG A 114 -12.80 16.39 -15.92
C ARG A 114 -11.77 16.92 -16.91
N SER A 115 -10.50 16.55 -16.77
CA SER A 115 -9.42 16.93 -17.67
C SER A 115 -9.63 16.42 -19.11
N LEU A 116 -10.52 15.43 -19.33
CA LEU A 116 -10.97 15.01 -20.67
C LEU A 116 -11.59 16.14 -21.50
N LYS A 117 -12.03 17.23 -20.87
CA LYS A 117 -12.62 18.41 -21.53
C LYS A 117 -11.70 19.64 -21.46
N GLY A 118 -10.40 19.44 -21.27
CA GLY A 118 -9.44 20.53 -21.09
C GLY A 118 -9.77 21.43 -19.88
N GLY A 119 -10.39 20.87 -18.83
CA GLY A 119 -10.77 21.63 -17.63
C GLY A 119 -12.06 22.45 -17.74
N GLY A 120 -12.96 22.09 -18.67
CA GLY A 120 -14.29 22.70 -18.75
C GLY A 120 -15.11 22.62 -17.45
N ALA A 121 -16.23 23.34 -17.39
CA ALA A 121 -17.14 23.43 -16.23
C ALA A 121 -17.91 22.12 -15.95
N LEU A 122 -17.19 21.03 -15.71
CA LEU A 122 -17.71 19.78 -15.19
C LEU A 122 -17.37 19.68 -13.70
N PRO A 123 -18.18 18.96 -12.91
CA PRO A 123 -17.78 18.54 -11.57
C PRO A 123 -16.51 17.68 -11.64
N GLU A 124 -15.71 17.73 -10.60
CA GLU A 124 -14.50 16.92 -10.44
C GLU A 124 -14.84 15.42 -10.37
N PHE A 125 -13.98 14.59 -10.96
CA PHE A 125 -14.10 13.14 -10.88
C PHE A 125 -12.72 12.51 -10.78
N TYR A 126 -12.26 12.36 -9.55
CA TYR A 126 -10.94 11.80 -9.29
C TYR A 126 -10.97 10.28 -9.31
N VAL A 127 -9.90 9.70 -9.83
CA VAL A 127 -9.69 8.26 -9.95
C VAL A 127 -8.34 7.94 -9.34
N MET A 128 -8.32 7.01 -8.39
CA MET A 128 -7.08 6.54 -7.79
C MET A 128 -7.08 5.03 -7.70
N ARG A 129 -5.94 4.42 -8.02
CA ARG A 129 -5.76 2.98 -7.91
C ARG A 129 -5.47 2.62 -6.44
N GLU A 130 -6.04 1.52 -5.98
CA GLU A 130 -5.79 0.92 -4.66
C GLU A 130 -5.58 -0.59 -4.84
N GLY A 131 -4.34 -1.02 -5.11
CA GLY A 131 -3.99 -2.40 -5.42
C GLY A 131 -4.73 -2.94 -6.65
N SER A 132 -5.60 -3.93 -6.45
CA SER A 132 -6.40 -4.56 -7.52
C SER A 132 -7.71 -3.84 -7.83
N ARG A 133 -7.94 -2.66 -7.24
CA ARG A 133 -9.20 -1.93 -7.33
C ARG A 133 -8.97 -0.45 -7.62
N TYR A 134 -10.04 0.23 -7.97
CA TYR A 134 -10.08 1.69 -8.08
C TYR A 134 -11.04 2.28 -7.05
N ARG A 135 -10.63 3.45 -6.60
CA ARG A 135 -11.38 4.42 -5.83
C ARG A 135 -11.74 5.60 -6.72
N PHE A 136 -12.96 6.11 -6.55
CA PHE A 136 -13.47 7.29 -7.23
C PHE A 136 -13.95 8.31 -6.22
N GLU A 137 -13.78 9.58 -6.54
CA GLU A 137 -14.26 10.69 -5.70
C GLU A 137 -14.90 11.77 -6.58
N THR A 138 -16.15 12.11 -6.27
CA THR A 138 -16.92 13.14 -6.99
C THR A 138 -17.97 13.72 -6.05
N GLY A 139 -18.16 15.04 -6.06
CA GLY A 139 -19.17 15.70 -5.23
C GLY A 139 -19.00 15.48 -3.71
N GLY A 140 -17.79 15.15 -3.25
CA GLY A 140 -17.49 14.82 -1.85
C GLY A 140 -17.77 13.36 -1.46
N ASP A 141 -18.38 12.58 -2.34
CA ASP A 141 -18.65 11.15 -2.11
C ASP A 141 -17.47 10.29 -2.59
N VAL A 142 -17.20 9.21 -1.85
CA VAL A 142 -16.10 8.27 -2.13
C VAL A 142 -16.67 6.91 -2.48
N PHE A 143 -16.36 6.42 -3.67
CA PHE A 143 -16.78 5.12 -4.19
C PHE A 143 -15.58 4.20 -4.28
N THR A 144 -15.72 2.95 -3.82
CA THR A 144 -14.62 1.98 -3.83
C THR A 144 -15.07 0.63 -4.37
N GLY A 145 -14.13 -0.15 -4.91
CA GLY A 145 -14.38 -1.56 -5.25
C GLY A 145 -14.74 -1.83 -6.70
N CYS A 146 -14.44 -0.90 -7.62
CA CYS A 146 -14.34 -1.25 -9.04
C CYS A 146 -13.06 -2.06 -9.22
N SER A 147 -13.11 -3.19 -9.94
CA SER A 147 -11.89 -3.96 -10.21
C SER A 147 -11.00 -3.23 -11.20
N TYR A 148 -9.68 -3.42 -11.04
CA TYR A 148 -8.68 -2.86 -11.95
C TYR A 148 -9.00 -3.19 -13.41
N THR A 149 -9.23 -4.48 -13.71
CA THR A 149 -9.47 -4.96 -15.07
C THR A 149 -10.71 -4.31 -15.68
N SER A 150 -11.81 -4.25 -14.92
CA SER A 150 -13.04 -3.61 -15.38
C SER A 150 -12.82 -2.15 -15.74
N PHE A 151 -12.17 -1.37 -14.86
CA PHE A 151 -11.96 0.06 -15.12
C PHE A 151 -11.05 0.31 -16.33
N VAL A 152 -9.91 -0.39 -16.39
CA VAL A 152 -8.94 -0.24 -17.50
C VAL A 152 -9.57 -0.65 -18.83
N ASP A 153 -10.34 -1.74 -18.87
CA ASP A 153 -11.03 -2.17 -20.09
C ASP A 153 -12.06 -1.11 -20.55
N GLN A 154 -12.74 -0.40 -19.63
CA GLN A 154 -13.63 0.69 -20.01
C GLN A 154 -12.85 1.87 -20.61
N LEU A 155 -11.71 2.27 -20.02
CA LEU A 155 -10.88 3.34 -20.56
C LEU A 155 -10.28 2.99 -21.92
N GLU A 156 -9.85 1.74 -22.12
CA GLU A 156 -9.37 1.27 -23.43
C GLU A 156 -10.48 1.33 -24.48
N ARG A 157 -11.71 0.92 -24.13
CA ARG A 157 -12.86 1.02 -25.04
C ARG A 157 -13.16 2.48 -25.41
N LEU A 158 -13.11 3.39 -24.44
CA LEU A 158 -13.29 4.82 -24.69
C LEU A 158 -12.19 5.37 -25.61
N GLY A 159 -10.92 5.07 -25.32
CA GLY A 159 -9.80 5.53 -26.14
C GLY A 159 -9.79 4.92 -27.55
N ALA A 160 -10.14 3.64 -27.70
CA ALA A 160 -10.30 3.00 -29.01
C ALA A 160 -11.42 3.67 -29.83
N PHE A 161 -12.55 3.97 -29.18
CA PHE A 161 -13.66 4.68 -29.80
C PHE A 161 -13.25 6.09 -30.25
N ALA A 162 -12.60 6.87 -29.39
CA ALA A 162 -12.10 8.21 -29.74
C ALA A 162 -11.09 8.16 -30.89
N ARG A 163 -10.15 7.21 -30.85
CA ARG A 163 -9.18 6.97 -31.93
C ARG A 163 -9.86 6.72 -33.28
N GLU A 164 -10.87 5.85 -33.32
CA GLU A 164 -11.61 5.55 -34.56
C GLU A 164 -12.27 6.82 -35.15
N ARG A 165 -12.84 7.69 -34.31
CA ARG A 165 -13.42 8.97 -34.74
C ARG A 165 -12.36 9.88 -35.37
N LEU A 166 -11.21 10.04 -34.72
CA LEU A 166 -10.14 10.90 -35.20
C LEU A 166 -9.53 10.40 -36.52
N VAL A 167 -9.34 9.09 -36.66
CA VAL A 167 -8.86 8.49 -37.92
C VAL A 167 -9.85 8.74 -39.05
N ALA A 168 -11.16 8.62 -38.79
CA ALA A 168 -12.20 8.90 -39.77
C ALA A 168 -12.29 10.39 -40.15
N ALA A 169 -11.98 11.29 -39.21
CA ALA A 169 -11.98 12.73 -39.43
C ALA A 169 -10.76 13.22 -40.25
N GLY A 170 -9.67 12.43 -40.34
CA GLY A 170 -8.56 12.64 -41.28
C GLY A 170 -7.21 12.94 -40.66
N GLY A 171 -6.26 13.42 -41.48
CA GLY A 171 -4.83 13.47 -41.16
C GLY A 171 -4.40 14.46 -40.06
N ALA A 172 -5.25 15.41 -39.66
CA ALA A 172 -4.92 16.41 -38.64
C ALA A 172 -4.55 15.78 -37.28
N TYR A 173 -5.13 14.61 -36.97
CA TYR A 173 -5.04 13.97 -35.66
C TYR A 173 -4.00 12.84 -35.58
N GLN A 174 -3.15 12.68 -36.59
CA GLN A 174 -2.15 11.59 -36.65
C GLN A 174 -1.23 11.57 -35.43
N ARG A 175 -0.85 12.73 -34.89
CA ARG A 175 0.01 12.81 -33.71
C ARG A 175 -0.68 12.27 -32.46
N THR A 176 -1.93 12.66 -32.21
CA THR A 176 -2.71 12.22 -31.04
C THR A 176 -3.00 10.72 -31.12
N VAL A 177 -3.37 10.22 -32.29
CA VAL A 177 -3.56 8.78 -32.55
C VAL A 177 -2.27 8.00 -32.31
N ALA A 178 -1.13 8.48 -32.82
CA ALA A 178 0.16 7.81 -32.63
C ALA A 178 0.56 7.73 -31.14
N ARG A 179 0.36 8.80 -30.37
CA ARG A 179 0.63 8.82 -28.92
C ARG A 179 -0.21 7.79 -28.17
N TRP A 180 -1.50 7.69 -28.48
CA TRP A 180 -2.37 6.67 -27.90
C TRP A 180 -1.95 5.25 -28.30
N ASP A 181 -1.60 5.03 -29.57
CA ASP A 181 -1.16 3.73 -30.05
C ASP A 181 0.15 3.28 -29.39
N SER A 182 1.04 4.23 -29.04
CA SER A 182 2.28 3.97 -28.31
C SER A 182 2.13 4.03 -26.78
N ARG A 183 0.95 4.29 -26.21
CA ARG A 183 0.78 4.56 -24.77
C ARG A 183 1.34 3.47 -23.85
N ASN A 184 1.30 2.20 -24.29
CA ASN A 184 1.78 1.06 -23.53
C ASN A 184 3.30 0.85 -23.64
N GLN A 185 3.97 1.55 -24.55
CA GLN A 185 5.42 1.59 -24.74
C GLN A 185 5.99 2.76 -23.92
N ALA A 186 5.99 2.63 -22.60
CA ALA A 186 6.57 3.64 -21.73
C ALA A 186 8.07 3.39 -21.54
N ASP A 187 8.82 4.48 -21.39
CA ASP A 187 10.22 4.46 -20.99
C ASP A 187 10.36 3.72 -19.64
N PRO A 188 11.22 2.68 -19.54
CA PRO A 188 11.49 1.99 -18.27
C PRO A 188 11.82 2.92 -17.11
N ILE A 189 12.47 4.07 -17.36
CA ILE A 189 12.77 5.06 -16.34
C ILE A 189 11.50 5.73 -15.84
N LEU A 190 10.59 6.12 -16.73
CA LEU A 190 9.30 6.69 -16.36
C LEU A 190 8.41 5.66 -15.63
N ILE A 191 8.41 4.41 -16.08
CA ILE A 191 7.74 3.32 -15.36
C ILE A 191 8.33 3.20 -13.95
N THR A 192 9.66 3.19 -13.85
CA THR A 192 10.35 3.10 -12.57
C THR A 192 10.06 4.31 -11.70
N SER A 193 9.90 5.52 -12.23
CA SER A 193 9.54 6.70 -11.42
C SER A 193 8.15 6.58 -10.83
N TYR A 194 7.18 6.08 -11.60
CA TYR A 194 5.83 5.85 -11.07
C TYR A 194 5.82 4.76 -10.01
N LEU A 195 6.54 3.66 -10.28
CA LEU A 195 6.63 2.57 -9.32
C LEU A 195 7.38 3.00 -8.06
N THR A 196 8.45 3.78 -8.18
CA THR A 196 9.35 4.07 -7.07
C THR A 196 9.13 5.36 -6.32
N ALA A 197 8.30 6.23 -6.87
CA ALA A 197 8.17 7.64 -6.50
C ALA A 197 9.49 8.42 -6.53
N LEU A 198 10.55 7.87 -7.14
CA LEU A 198 11.80 8.58 -7.34
C LEU A 198 11.67 9.52 -8.54
N SER A 199 12.30 10.69 -8.44
CA SER A 199 12.36 11.59 -9.58
C SER A 199 13.11 10.95 -10.74
N VAL A 200 12.72 11.30 -11.97
CA VAL A 200 13.44 10.86 -13.18
C VAL A 200 14.93 11.24 -13.10
N ALA A 201 15.25 12.39 -12.51
CA ALA A 201 16.62 12.85 -12.33
C ALA A 201 17.43 11.96 -11.36
N ASP A 202 16.81 11.47 -10.29
CA ASP A 202 17.47 10.55 -9.36
C ASP A 202 17.66 9.17 -9.98
N LEU A 203 16.67 8.68 -10.74
CA LEU A 203 16.77 7.41 -11.46
C LEU A 203 17.87 7.43 -12.53
N GLU A 204 18.00 8.52 -13.26
CA GLU A 204 19.09 8.68 -14.24
C GLU A 204 20.47 8.77 -13.56
N ARG A 205 20.54 9.37 -12.37
CA ARG A 205 21.80 9.43 -11.59
C ARG A 205 22.24 8.04 -11.12
N GLU A 206 21.29 7.21 -10.73
CA GLU A 206 21.50 5.87 -10.15
C GLU A 206 21.24 4.76 -11.17
N ARG A 207 21.29 5.08 -12.46
CA ARG A 207 20.90 4.19 -13.56
C ARG A 207 21.66 2.87 -13.57
N ASP A 208 22.97 2.90 -13.33
CA ASP A 208 23.82 1.71 -13.35
C ASP A 208 23.43 0.72 -12.24
N ASP A 209 23.10 1.23 -11.04
CA ASP A 209 22.65 0.42 -9.92
C ASP A 209 21.24 -0.16 -10.16
N LEU A 210 20.42 0.54 -10.95
CA LEU A 210 19.05 0.15 -11.30
C LEU A 210 18.94 -0.64 -12.61
N GLU A 211 20.04 -0.83 -13.35
CA GLU A 211 20.03 -1.47 -14.66
C GLU A 211 19.30 -2.83 -14.67
N PRO A 212 19.47 -3.73 -13.68
CA PRO A 212 18.70 -4.97 -13.63
C PRO A 212 17.18 -4.74 -13.59
N LEU A 213 16.71 -3.69 -12.89
CA LEU A 213 15.30 -3.33 -12.84
C LEU A 213 14.86 -2.76 -14.19
N LEU A 214 15.59 -1.78 -14.72
CA LEU A 214 15.26 -1.13 -15.99
C LEU A 214 15.21 -2.12 -17.16
N SER A 215 16.22 -2.98 -17.29
CA SER A 215 16.27 -4.08 -18.26
C SER A 215 15.06 -5.01 -18.16
N SER A 216 14.58 -5.30 -16.93
CA SER A 216 13.41 -6.18 -16.74
C SER A 216 12.08 -5.53 -17.13
N LEU A 217 12.03 -4.21 -17.15
CA LEU A 217 10.83 -3.45 -17.53
C LEU A 217 10.82 -3.15 -19.04
N GLN A 218 11.98 -3.15 -19.70
CA GLN A 218 12.12 -2.80 -21.12
C GLN A 218 11.28 -3.66 -22.07
N THR A 219 11.08 -4.93 -21.75
CA THR A 219 10.30 -5.85 -22.61
C THR A 219 8.83 -5.93 -22.21
N ARG A 220 8.37 -5.08 -21.26
CA ARG A 220 7.05 -5.18 -20.65
C ARG A 220 6.21 -3.98 -21.01
N SER A 221 4.93 -4.22 -21.24
CA SER A 221 3.93 -3.17 -21.39
C SER A 221 3.53 -2.59 -20.03
N LEU A 222 3.07 -1.34 -20.02
CA LEU A 222 2.48 -0.74 -18.82
C LEU A 222 1.37 -1.59 -18.20
N ARG A 223 0.55 -2.24 -19.03
CA ARG A 223 -0.53 -3.11 -18.55
C ARG A 223 0.01 -4.34 -17.84
N GLU A 224 1.10 -4.94 -18.33
CA GLU A 224 1.76 -6.07 -17.66
C GLU A 224 2.42 -5.65 -16.35
N VAL A 225 2.99 -4.44 -16.30
CA VAL A 225 3.58 -3.88 -15.07
C VAL A 225 2.51 -3.46 -14.07
N ALA A 226 1.36 -2.97 -14.54
CA ALA A 226 0.26 -2.58 -13.68
C ALA A 226 -0.51 -3.78 -13.13
N ASN A 227 -0.78 -4.81 -13.94
CA ASN A 227 -1.42 -6.06 -13.50
C ASN A 227 -0.49 -6.99 -12.73
N ASP A 228 0.67 -6.50 -12.34
CA ASP A 228 1.77 -7.30 -11.82
C ASP A 228 1.62 -7.69 -10.35
N ASN A 229 0.38 -7.98 -9.94
CA ASN A 229 0.13 -8.96 -8.87
C ASN A 229 0.80 -10.32 -9.20
N ALA A 230 1.24 -10.50 -10.45
CA ALA A 230 2.01 -11.63 -10.95
C ALA A 230 3.56 -11.44 -10.93
N ALA A 231 4.11 -10.29 -10.50
CA ALA A 231 5.57 -10.13 -10.38
C ALA A 231 6.13 -10.68 -9.07
N PRO A 232 7.44 -10.96 -9.04
CA PRO A 232 8.16 -11.31 -7.81
C PRO A 232 8.14 -10.23 -6.70
N LEU A 233 7.69 -9.02 -7.01
CA LEU A 233 7.79 -7.81 -6.18
C LEU A 233 6.42 -7.34 -5.71
N VAL A 234 5.56 -8.26 -5.28
CA VAL A 234 4.59 -7.88 -4.27
C VAL A 234 5.26 -8.15 -2.95
N ALA A 235 5.74 -7.10 -2.30
CA ALA A 235 6.20 -7.26 -0.94
C ALA A 235 5.79 -6.12 -0.04
N VAL A 236 5.43 -6.49 1.19
CA VAL A 236 5.34 -5.52 2.26
C VAL A 236 6.71 -5.38 2.87
N ALA A 237 7.09 -4.15 3.16
CA ALA A 237 8.39 -3.77 3.66
C ALA A 237 8.16 -2.96 4.92
N ARG A 238 8.60 -3.50 6.04
CA ARG A 238 8.63 -2.73 7.26
C ARG A 238 9.89 -1.88 7.25
N SER A 239 9.80 -0.67 6.70
CA SER A 239 10.90 0.29 6.76
C SER A 239 10.66 1.35 7.84
N SER A 240 11.71 2.07 8.22
CA SER A 240 11.64 3.21 9.15
C SER A 240 11.72 4.59 8.47
N GLY A 241 11.79 4.61 7.15
CA GLY A 241 11.74 5.79 6.29
C GLY A 241 11.74 5.34 4.83
N GLY A 242 11.35 6.24 3.92
CA GLY A 242 11.44 5.97 2.48
C GLY A 242 12.86 5.57 2.06
N LEU A 243 12.97 4.61 1.13
CA LEU A 243 14.25 4.11 0.65
C LEU A 243 14.78 4.99 -0.49
N GLY A 244 16.11 5.18 -0.49
CA GLY A 244 16.77 5.75 -1.66
C GLY A 244 16.83 4.75 -2.82
N PRO A 245 17.22 5.20 -4.02
CA PRO A 245 17.28 4.35 -5.22
C PRO A 245 18.06 3.05 -5.03
N ARG A 246 19.25 3.15 -4.42
CA ARG A 246 20.08 1.99 -4.10
C ARG A 246 19.40 0.99 -3.14
N GLY A 247 18.73 1.49 -2.10
CA GLY A 247 18.00 0.63 -1.16
C GLY A 247 16.86 -0.14 -1.84
N ILE A 248 16.19 0.49 -2.81
CA ILE A 248 15.19 -0.18 -3.65
C ILE A 248 15.84 -1.23 -4.55
N ALA A 249 16.97 -0.90 -5.18
CA ALA A 249 17.71 -1.84 -6.02
C ALA A 249 18.14 -3.09 -5.24
N ASP A 250 18.72 -2.91 -4.05
CA ASP A 250 19.17 -3.98 -3.16
C ASP A 250 18.01 -4.89 -2.74
N MET A 251 16.87 -4.28 -2.39
CA MET A 251 15.63 -5.00 -2.05
C MET A 251 15.11 -5.85 -3.23
N ILE A 252 15.07 -5.29 -4.44
CA ILE A 252 14.63 -6.00 -5.65
C ILE A 252 15.59 -7.14 -5.97
N ALA A 253 16.90 -6.90 -5.88
CA ALA A 253 17.92 -7.90 -6.09
C ALA A 253 17.80 -9.06 -5.09
N ALA A 254 17.51 -8.77 -3.81
CA ALA A 254 17.30 -9.78 -2.80
C ALA A 254 16.10 -10.68 -3.13
N PHE A 255 14.97 -10.11 -3.57
CA PHE A 255 13.81 -10.89 -3.99
C PHE A 255 14.08 -11.76 -5.22
N ARG A 256 14.80 -11.25 -6.22
CA ARG A 256 15.10 -12.02 -7.46
C ARG A 256 15.98 -13.24 -7.23
N ARG A 257 16.72 -13.29 -6.13
CA ARG A 257 17.54 -14.46 -5.76
C ARG A 257 16.72 -15.57 -5.13
N LEU A 258 15.46 -15.31 -4.77
CA LEU A 258 14.59 -16.33 -4.21
C LEU A 258 14.12 -17.28 -5.31
N PRO A 259 14.25 -18.60 -5.14
CA PRO A 259 13.68 -19.56 -6.07
C PRO A 259 12.16 -19.59 -5.91
N ALA A 260 11.46 -19.98 -6.97
CA ALA A 260 10.04 -20.26 -6.94
C ALA A 260 9.66 -21.24 -5.81
N GLY A 261 8.47 -21.06 -5.24
CA GLY A 261 7.95 -21.91 -4.16
C GLY A 261 6.45 -22.19 -4.32
N PRO A 262 5.96 -23.31 -3.75
CA PRO A 262 4.54 -23.65 -3.77
C PRO A 262 3.72 -22.64 -2.95
N THR A 263 2.53 -22.28 -3.44
CA THR A 263 1.65 -21.27 -2.82
C THR A 263 0.35 -21.85 -2.27
N GLU A 264 0.08 -23.14 -2.50
CA GLU A 264 -1.23 -23.76 -2.31
C GLU A 264 -1.64 -23.75 -0.83
N ARG A 265 -0.72 -24.11 0.07
CA ARG A 265 -1.00 -24.17 1.51
C ARG A 265 -1.29 -22.79 2.09
N LEU A 266 -0.47 -21.80 1.73
CA LEU A 266 -0.68 -20.42 2.12
C LEU A 266 -2.00 -19.88 1.55
N SER A 267 -2.30 -20.14 0.28
CA SER A 267 -3.53 -19.70 -0.39
C SER A 267 -4.79 -20.28 0.25
N GLU A 268 -4.76 -21.57 0.58
CA GLU A 268 -5.87 -22.21 1.29
C GLU A 268 -6.06 -21.61 2.69
N ARG A 269 -4.96 -21.40 3.43
CA ARG A 269 -5.04 -20.80 4.76
C ARG A 269 -5.53 -19.35 4.72
N ARG A 270 -5.07 -18.55 3.76
CA ARG A 270 -5.57 -17.19 3.49
C ARG A 270 -7.07 -17.18 3.27
N ARG A 271 -7.58 -18.08 2.42
CA ARG A 271 -9.01 -18.19 2.10
C ARG A 271 -9.85 -18.43 3.36
N ILE A 272 -9.41 -19.34 4.23
CA ILE A 272 -10.07 -19.64 5.51
C ILE A 272 -10.04 -18.42 6.44
N VAL A 273 -8.85 -17.84 6.67
CA VAL A 273 -8.71 -16.69 7.58
C VAL A 273 -9.54 -15.51 7.08
N ARG A 274 -9.49 -15.16 5.79
CA ARG A 274 -10.24 -14.01 5.25
C ARG A 274 -11.74 -14.22 5.26
N ALA A 275 -12.22 -15.46 5.15
CA ALA A 275 -13.64 -15.74 5.28
C ALA A 275 -14.17 -15.30 6.66
N ASP A 276 -13.39 -15.52 7.73
CA ASP A 276 -13.73 -15.13 9.09
C ASP A 276 -13.72 -13.61 9.31
N LEU A 277 -13.01 -12.84 8.48
CA LEU A 277 -12.78 -11.41 8.69
C LEU A 277 -13.77 -10.49 7.96
N ARG A 278 -14.56 -11.00 7.00
CA ARG A 278 -15.36 -10.17 6.06
C ARG A 278 -16.29 -9.15 6.72
N HIS A 279 -16.74 -9.44 7.94
CA HIS A 279 -17.71 -8.61 8.66
C HIS A 279 -17.10 -7.78 9.79
N MET A 280 -15.78 -7.82 9.97
CA MET A 280 -15.09 -7.08 11.02
C MET A 280 -14.66 -5.71 10.48
N PRO A 281 -15.15 -4.58 11.02
CA PRO A 281 -14.79 -3.26 10.52
C PRO A 281 -13.42 -2.77 11.02
N ASN A 282 -12.95 -3.27 12.16
CA ASN A 282 -11.74 -2.79 12.83
C ASN A 282 -10.52 -3.63 12.45
N SER A 283 -9.48 -2.99 11.90
CA SER A 283 -8.24 -3.65 11.48
C SER A 283 -7.47 -4.32 12.63
N THR A 284 -7.52 -3.76 13.84
CA THR A 284 -6.88 -4.36 15.03
C THR A 284 -7.58 -5.66 15.39
N ASP A 285 -8.91 -5.66 15.42
CA ASP A 285 -9.72 -6.85 15.72
C ASP A 285 -9.55 -7.92 14.65
N GLN A 286 -9.44 -7.51 13.37
CA GLN A 286 -9.12 -8.42 12.28
C GLN A 286 -7.77 -9.15 12.50
N GLY A 287 -6.72 -8.40 12.86
CA GLY A 287 -5.40 -8.97 13.13
C GLY A 287 -5.41 -9.94 14.32
N ILE A 288 -6.09 -9.57 15.42
CA ILE A 288 -6.25 -10.43 16.60
C ILE A 288 -7.02 -11.70 16.23
N ARG A 289 -8.17 -11.58 15.57
CA ARG A 289 -9.00 -12.73 15.17
C ARG A 289 -8.25 -13.69 14.28
N ALA A 290 -7.45 -13.18 13.35
CA ALA A 290 -6.62 -13.99 12.49
C ALA A 290 -5.54 -14.74 13.27
N ALA A 291 -4.85 -14.09 14.20
CA ALA A 291 -3.87 -14.72 15.06
C ALA A 291 -4.51 -15.82 15.93
N THR A 292 -5.69 -15.58 16.51
CA THR A 292 -6.48 -16.61 17.22
C THR A 292 -6.75 -17.80 16.32
N SER A 293 -7.27 -17.57 15.10
CA SER A 293 -7.59 -18.62 14.13
C SER A 293 -6.37 -19.48 13.77
N ILE A 294 -5.16 -18.91 13.72
CA ILE A 294 -3.91 -19.64 13.50
C ILE A 294 -3.50 -20.45 14.73
N ARG A 295 -3.57 -19.87 15.95
CA ARG A 295 -3.25 -20.62 17.18
C ARG A 295 -4.19 -21.80 17.39
N ASP A 296 -5.49 -21.61 17.14
CA ASP A 296 -6.51 -22.65 17.23
C ASP A 296 -6.24 -23.78 16.23
N TRP A 297 -5.87 -23.43 14.99
CA TRP A 297 -5.55 -24.39 13.94
C TRP A 297 -4.35 -25.29 14.29
N LEU A 298 -3.33 -24.72 14.92
CA LEU A 298 -2.16 -25.47 15.39
C LEU A 298 -2.36 -26.13 16.76
N VAL A 299 -3.52 -25.94 17.40
CA VAL A 299 -3.80 -26.43 18.76
C VAL A 299 -2.72 -25.95 19.76
N CYS A 300 -2.27 -24.71 19.59
CA CYS A 300 -1.21 -24.13 20.40
C CYS A 300 -1.79 -23.60 21.73
N SER A 301 -1.27 -24.07 22.86
CA SER A 301 -1.64 -23.52 24.18
C SER A 301 -1.39 -22.02 24.21
N PRO A 302 -2.32 -21.18 24.72
CA PRO A 302 -2.14 -19.74 24.77
C PRO A 302 -0.93 -19.32 25.63
N ASP A 303 -0.56 -20.13 26.63
CA ASP A 303 0.56 -19.87 27.55
C ASP A 303 1.94 -20.25 27.01
N ALA A 304 1.99 -20.89 25.83
CA ALA A 304 3.23 -21.29 25.18
C ALA A 304 3.73 -20.23 24.20
N ALA A 305 5.06 -20.09 24.13
CA ALA A 305 5.72 -19.34 23.07
C ALA A 305 5.37 -19.94 21.71
N PHE A 306 5.06 -19.09 20.73
CA PHE A 306 4.54 -19.53 19.44
C PHE A 306 5.68 -19.94 18.49
N ASP A 307 5.63 -21.11 17.88
CA ASP A 307 6.68 -21.54 16.94
C ASP A 307 6.42 -21.00 15.52
N LEU A 308 7.14 -19.92 15.15
CA LEU A 308 7.05 -19.31 13.81
C LEU A 308 7.73 -20.15 12.73
N GLU A 309 8.75 -20.93 13.08
CA GLU A 309 9.50 -21.75 12.13
C GLU A 309 8.63 -22.88 11.63
N SER A 310 8.06 -23.67 12.56
CA SER A 310 7.10 -24.72 12.23
C SER A 310 5.91 -24.20 11.43
N LEU A 311 5.38 -23.01 11.74
CA LEU A 311 4.29 -22.43 10.97
C LEU A 311 4.72 -22.04 9.55
N SER A 312 5.90 -21.45 9.40
CA SER A 312 6.43 -21.04 8.09
C SER A 312 6.69 -22.26 7.21
N GLU A 313 7.32 -23.31 7.76
CA GLU A 313 7.51 -24.59 7.07
C GLU A 313 6.18 -25.23 6.65
N LEU A 314 5.20 -25.24 7.57
CA LEU A 314 3.88 -25.81 7.32
C LEU A 314 3.19 -25.09 6.15
N LEU A 315 3.32 -23.77 6.07
CA LEU A 315 2.75 -22.94 4.99
C LEU A 315 3.64 -22.86 3.73
N SER A 316 4.78 -23.57 3.72
CA SER A 316 5.78 -23.52 2.66
C SER A 316 6.39 -22.12 2.42
N ILE A 317 6.45 -21.29 3.47
CA ILE A 317 7.02 -19.95 3.43
C ILE A 317 8.51 -20.04 3.68
N ARG A 318 9.30 -19.55 2.72
CA ARG A 318 10.76 -19.50 2.84
C ARG A 318 11.19 -18.30 3.69
N VAL A 319 11.95 -18.52 4.75
CA VAL A 319 12.48 -17.44 5.59
C VAL A 319 13.99 -17.32 5.36
N VAL A 320 14.46 -16.13 5.00
CA VAL A 320 15.87 -15.84 4.70
C VAL A 320 16.33 -14.66 5.55
N TYR A 321 17.44 -14.84 6.26
CA TYR A 321 18.11 -13.76 6.96
C TYR A 321 19.09 -13.06 6.00
N VAL A 322 19.07 -11.73 6.01
CA VAL A 322 19.92 -10.89 5.16
C VAL A 322 20.61 -9.83 6.02
N GLU A 323 21.84 -9.45 5.68
CA GLU A 323 22.63 -8.46 6.43
C GLU A 323 22.94 -7.20 5.62
N ASP A 324 22.94 -7.31 4.29
CA ASP A 324 23.37 -6.26 3.36
C ASP A 324 22.20 -5.36 2.86
N LEU A 325 21.02 -5.43 3.49
CA LEU A 325 19.92 -4.53 3.16
C LEU A 325 20.06 -3.19 3.89
N ASP A 326 19.49 -2.13 3.31
CA ASP A 326 19.39 -0.82 3.96
C ASP A 326 18.86 -0.97 5.39
N ARG A 327 19.58 -0.42 6.37
CA ARG A 327 19.29 -0.51 7.80
C ARG A 327 17.89 0.01 8.20
N ARG A 328 17.24 0.77 7.33
CA ARG A 328 15.85 1.21 7.53
C ARG A 328 14.86 0.08 7.35
N ILE A 329 15.19 -0.97 6.59
CA ILE A 329 14.36 -2.15 6.37
C ILE A 329 14.52 -3.10 7.56
N ASP A 330 13.43 -3.47 8.21
CA ASP A 330 13.41 -4.52 9.24
C ASP A 330 13.15 -5.89 8.62
N GLY A 331 12.20 -5.96 7.67
CA GLY A 331 11.81 -7.20 7.01
C GLY A 331 10.97 -6.93 5.77
N LEU A 332 10.85 -7.97 4.94
CA LEU A 332 10.10 -7.93 3.69
C LEU A 332 9.34 -9.26 3.51
N ALA A 333 8.11 -9.25 2.98
CA ALA A 333 7.36 -10.48 2.69
C ALA A 333 6.87 -10.53 1.23
N SER A 334 7.20 -11.56 0.45
CA SER A 334 6.68 -11.75 -0.92
C SER A 334 5.86 -13.02 -1.06
N ALA A 335 4.92 -13.03 -2.00
CA ALA A 335 4.07 -14.17 -2.36
C ALA A 335 3.70 -14.18 -3.84
N GLY A 336 4.51 -13.51 -4.68
CA GLY A 336 4.29 -13.49 -6.13
C GLY A 336 4.45 -14.87 -6.75
N PRO A 337 3.80 -15.15 -7.90
CA PRO A 337 3.82 -16.47 -8.53
C PRO A 337 5.21 -16.89 -9.04
N VAL A 338 6.14 -15.94 -9.19
CA VAL A 338 7.52 -16.21 -9.62
C VAL A 338 8.39 -16.75 -8.48
N ASN A 339 8.31 -16.15 -7.28
CA ASN A 339 9.20 -16.48 -6.16
C ASN A 339 8.52 -17.37 -5.10
N GLY A 340 7.20 -17.55 -5.19
CA GLY A 340 6.42 -18.16 -4.13
C GLY A 340 6.44 -17.32 -2.84
N PRO A 341 5.97 -17.88 -1.72
CA PRO A 341 5.89 -17.17 -0.47
C PRO A 341 7.24 -17.16 0.26
N ALA A 342 7.72 -15.97 0.62
CA ALA A 342 8.98 -15.79 1.30
C ALA A 342 8.97 -14.58 2.24
N ILE A 343 9.83 -14.63 3.26
CA ILE A 343 10.10 -13.55 4.20
C ILE A 343 11.61 -13.32 4.24
N LEU A 344 12.05 -12.09 3.99
CA LEU A 344 13.42 -11.63 4.18
C LEU A 344 13.50 -10.87 5.52
N LEU A 345 14.41 -11.25 6.40
CA LEU A 345 14.59 -10.65 7.72
C LEU A 345 15.95 -9.95 7.78
N ASN A 346 15.96 -8.62 7.95
CA ASN A 346 17.20 -7.84 7.97
C ASN A 346 17.85 -7.87 9.35
N ARG A 347 19.00 -8.55 9.46
CA ARG A 347 19.86 -8.53 10.65
C ARG A 347 20.71 -7.26 10.76
N GLY A 348 20.89 -6.54 9.64
CA GLY A 348 21.51 -5.22 9.58
C GLY A 348 20.57 -4.06 9.95
N THR A 349 19.35 -4.34 10.45
CA THR A 349 18.39 -3.30 10.85
C THR A 349 18.97 -2.33 11.88
N ARG A 350 18.52 -1.07 11.83
CA ARG A 350 18.78 -0.04 12.84
C ARG A 350 18.35 -0.43 14.26
N ARG A 351 17.50 -1.45 14.41
CA ARG A 351 17.08 -1.97 15.72
C ARG A 351 18.15 -2.79 16.42
N ARG A 352 19.31 -2.98 15.79
CA ARG A 352 20.50 -3.52 16.43
C ARG A 352 20.94 -2.57 17.55
N GLY A 353 20.46 -2.84 18.76
CA GLY A 353 20.90 -2.21 19.98
C GLY A 353 22.24 -2.78 20.45
N SER A 354 22.55 -2.57 21.73
CA SER A 354 23.77 -3.11 22.36
C SER A 354 23.67 -4.60 22.75
N ASN A 355 22.48 -5.21 22.71
CA ASN A 355 22.24 -6.59 23.11
C ASN A 355 21.63 -7.42 21.98
N ASP A 356 22.24 -8.58 21.70
CA ASP A 356 21.79 -9.51 20.65
C ASP A 356 20.41 -10.10 20.96
N ASP A 357 20.06 -10.33 22.25
CA ASP A 357 18.75 -10.88 22.64
C ASP A 357 17.58 -9.96 22.22
N ASP A 358 17.77 -8.65 22.31
CA ASP A 358 16.72 -7.69 21.94
C ASP A 358 16.56 -7.61 20.42
N LEU A 359 17.65 -7.77 19.67
CA LEU A 359 17.62 -7.88 18.21
C LEU A 359 16.83 -9.13 17.77
N ASP A 360 17.10 -10.29 18.37
CA ASP A 360 16.41 -11.53 18.02
C ASP A 360 14.90 -11.45 18.30
N ARG A 361 14.50 -10.84 19.42
CA ARG A 361 13.08 -10.58 19.72
C ARG A 361 12.44 -9.60 18.74
N ALA A 362 13.17 -8.58 18.30
CA ALA A 362 12.69 -7.62 17.31
C ALA A 362 12.54 -8.25 15.92
N ILE A 363 13.50 -9.09 15.51
CA ILE A 363 13.45 -9.87 14.27
C ILE A 363 12.26 -10.84 14.32
N ARG A 364 12.06 -11.53 15.44
CA ARG A 364 10.93 -12.44 15.63
C ARG A 364 9.57 -11.74 15.53
N PHE A 365 9.44 -10.55 16.10
CA PHE A 365 8.23 -9.74 15.91
C PHE A 365 8.05 -9.32 14.44
N THR A 366 9.14 -8.97 13.76
CA THR A 366 9.11 -8.63 12.32
C THR A 366 8.70 -9.82 11.47
N TRP A 367 9.22 -11.02 11.74
CA TRP A 367 8.78 -12.25 11.09
C TRP A 367 7.27 -12.49 11.29
N ALA A 368 6.77 -12.40 12.51
CA ALA A 368 5.33 -12.55 12.75
C ALA A 368 4.48 -11.48 12.03
N HIS A 369 5.02 -10.27 11.88
CA HIS A 369 4.38 -9.16 11.15
C HIS A 369 4.33 -9.43 9.64
N GLU A 370 5.46 -9.79 9.02
CA GLU A 370 5.53 -10.18 7.61
C GLU A 370 4.63 -11.38 7.30
N LEU A 371 4.53 -12.33 8.23
CA LEU A 371 3.60 -13.44 8.15
C LEU A 371 2.13 -12.98 8.18
N GLY A 372 1.84 -11.94 8.96
CA GLY A 372 0.53 -11.27 8.99
C GLY A 372 0.16 -10.72 7.62
N HIS A 373 1.08 -10.00 6.96
CA HIS A 373 0.89 -9.52 5.60
C HIS A 373 0.61 -10.65 4.62
N LEU A 374 1.41 -11.72 4.70
CA LEU A 374 1.19 -12.90 3.88
C LEU A 374 -0.21 -13.45 4.10
N LEU A 375 -0.69 -13.63 5.32
CA LEU A 375 -1.99 -14.28 5.57
C LEU A 375 -3.21 -13.40 5.30
N LEU A 376 -3.08 -12.09 5.46
CA LEU A 376 -4.23 -11.18 5.54
C LEU A 376 -4.42 -10.30 4.31
N ASP A 377 -3.32 -9.91 3.67
CA ASP A 377 -3.31 -8.69 2.87
C ASP A 377 -3.15 -8.95 1.38
N HIS A 378 -3.03 -10.20 0.92
CA HIS A 378 -2.66 -10.55 -0.46
C HIS A 378 -3.37 -9.74 -1.58
N ASP A 379 -4.68 -9.53 -1.50
CA ASP A 379 -5.42 -8.80 -2.57
C ASP A 379 -5.39 -7.28 -2.41
N GLU A 380 -4.87 -6.83 -1.26
CA GLU A 380 -4.70 -5.43 -0.85
C GLU A 380 -3.21 -5.08 -0.75
N TRP A 381 -2.31 -5.98 -1.17
CA TRP A 381 -0.88 -5.73 -1.10
C TRP A 381 -0.55 -4.53 -2.00
N PRO A 382 0.09 -3.50 -1.44
CA PRO A 382 0.56 -2.40 -2.26
C PRO A 382 1.73 -2.91 -3.11
N ALA A 383 2.09 -2.17 -4.15
CA ALA A 383 3.28 -2.51 -4.92
C ALA A 383 4.51 -2.55 -3.97
N LEU A 384 5.51 -3.39 -4.23
CA LEU A 384 6.71 -3.49 -3.39
C LEU A 384 7.27 -2.13 -3.01
N ILE A 385 7.21 -1.19 -3.94
CA ILE A 385 7.90 0.06 -3.74
C ILE A 385 7.05 1.06 -2.97
N ASP A 386 5.72 0.99 -3.02
CA ASP A 386 4.89 1.69 -2.05
C ASP A 386 5.28 1.26 -0.64
N SER A 387 5.52 -0.03 -0.44
CA SER A 387 6.02 -0.54 0.83
C SER A 387 7.40 0.01 1.19
N ALA A 388 8.34 0.02 0.24
CA ALA A 388 9.67 0.60 0.45
C ALA A 388 9.62 2.09 0.81
N GLN A 389 8.65 2.81 0.27
CA GLN A 389 8.41 4.23 0.54
C GLN A 389 7.50 4.48 1.76
N GLN A 390 7.18 3.45 2.56
CA GLN A 390 6.26 3.54 3.70
C GLN A 390 4.84 3.99 3.36
N ARG A 391 4.40 3.76 2.14
CA ARG A 391 3.07 4.12 1.63
C ARG A 391 2.09 2.96 1.70
N VAL A 392 2.32 2.05 2.66
CA VAL A 392 1.37 0.97 2.95
C VAL A 392 0.17 1.57 3.68
N PRO A 393 -1.08 1.34 3.22
CA PRO A 393 -2.26 1.84 3.89
C PRO A 393 -2.26 1.49 5.39
N ARG A 394 -2.45 2.49 6.26
CA ARG A 394 -2.37 2.31 7.73
C ARG A 394 -3.20 1.16 8.28
N ARG A 395 -4.34 0.84 7.65
CA ARG A 395 -5.20 -0.29 8.02
C ARG A 395 -4.49 -1.64 7.90
N ILE A 396 -3.67 -1.81 6.86
CA ILE A 396 -2.91 -3.02 6.55
C ILE A 396 -1.81 -3.19 7.62
N GLU A 397 -1.03 -2.14 7.84
CA GLU A 397 -0.01 -2.09 8.90
C GLU A 397 -0.59 -2.34 10.31
N THR A 398 -1.73 -1.73 10.63
CA THR A 398 -2.39 -1.89 11.93
C THR A 398 -2.82 -3.35 12.12
N ARG A 399 -3.36 -3.97 11.07
CA ARG A 399 -3.79 -5.37 11.06
C ARG A 399 -2.61 -6.33 11.24
N ALA A 400 -1.52 -6.16 10.48
CA ALA A 400 -0.31 -6.98 10.60
C ALA A 400 0.37 -6.83 11.97
N ASN A 401 0.44 -5.60 12.50
CA ASN A 401 0.96 -5.35 13.86
C ASN A 401 0.10 -6.01 14.94
N ALA A 402 -1.22 -5.94 14.83
CA ALA A 402 -2.13 -6.60 15.76
C ALA A 402 -2.02 -8.13 15.68
N PHE A 403 -1.92 -8.67 14.46
CA PHE A 403 -1.66 -10.09 14.22
C PHE A 403 -0.37 -10.55 14.89
N ALA A 404 0.76 -9.89 14.60
CA ALA A 404 2.07 -10.26 15.14
C ALA A 404 2.09 -10.24 16.67
N ALA A 405 1.55 -9.17 17.26
CA ALA A 405 1.58 -8.98 18.69
C ALA A 405 0.74 -10.04 19.42
N TYR A 406 -0.47 -10.34 18.92
CA TYR A 406 -1.34 -11.34 19.53
C TYR A 406 -0.87 -12.78 19.25
N LEU A 407 -0.36 -13.06 18.04
CA LEU A 407 0.17 -14.37 17.69
C LEU A 407 1.30 -14.79 18.63
N LEU A 408 2.19 -13.85 18.95
CA LEU A 408 3.32 -14.11 19.83
C LEU A 408 2.94 -14.11 21.31
N LEU A 409 2.05 -13.21 21.73
CA LEU A 409 1.65 -13.03 23.12
C LEU A 409 0.17 -12.60 23.20
N PRO A 410 -0.77 -13.53 23.50
CA PRO A 410 -2.17 -13.19 23.69
C PRO A 410 -2.37 -12.20 24.85
N THR A 411 -3.28 -11.24 24.68
CA THR A 411 -3.52 -10.15 25.68
C THR A 411 -3.91 -10.68 27.06
N THR A 412 -4.76 -11.70 27.12
CA THR A 412 -5.21 -12.30 28.39
C THR A 412 -4.05 -12.97 29.12
N VAL A 413 -3.23 -13.72 28.40
CA VAL A 413 -2.03 -14.40 28.93
C VAL A 413 -1.01 -13.38 29.45
N ALA A 414 -0.78 -12.29 28.71
CA ALA A 414 0.12 -11.23 29.14
C ALA A 414 -0.34 -10.59 30.46
N TYR A 415 -1.63 -10.25 30.54
CA TYR A 415 -2.20 -9.61 31.72
C TYR A 415 -2.26 -10.59 32.91
N ASP A 416 -2.64 -11.84 32.70
CA ASP A 416 -2.67 -12.84 33.78
C ASP A 416 -1.28 -13.11 34.34
N ALA A 417 -0.26 -13.21 33.49
CA ALA A 417 1.14 -13.33 33.92
C ALA A 417 1.60 -12.09 34.71
N PHE A 418 1.17 -10.89 34.27
CA PHE A 418 1.44 -9.65 34.99
C PHE A 418 0.76 -9.62 36.37
N GLU A 419 -0.50 -10.01 36.45
CA GLU A 419 -1.28 -10.02 37.70
C GLU A 419 -0.81 -11.06 38.71
N GLN A 420 -0.31 -12.21 38.26
CA GLN A 420 0.24 -13.25 39.13
C GLN A 420 1.39 -12.73 40.02
N HIS A 421 2.15 -11.77 39.51
CA HIS A 421 3.25 -11.13 40.24
C HIS A 421 2.78 -10.04 41.22
N ARG A 422 1.53 -9.58 41.09
CA ARG A 422 0.93 -8.46 41.85
C ARG A 422 1.88 -7.26 42.01
N PRO A 423 2.50 -6.77 40.92
CA PRO A 423 3.45 -5.68 41.02
C PRO A 423 2.76 -4.42 41.56
N ARG A 424 3.47 -3.64 42.36
CA ARG A 424 3.02 -2.29 42.68
C ARG A 424 3.09 -1.45 41.40
N MET A 425 2.29 -0.40 41.33
CA MET A 425 2.23 0.50 40.16
C MET A 425 3.44 1.46 40.14
N SER A 426 4.64 0.88 40.09
CA SER A 426 5.93 1.55 39.99
C SER A 426 6.76 0.89 38.88
N TRP A 427 7.58 1.66 38.18
CA TRP A 427 8.43 1.09 37.13
C TRP A 427 9.38 0.02 37.65
N THR A 428 9.99 0.25 38.82
CA THR A 428 10.94 -0.66 39.46
C THR A 428 10.34 -2.04 39.74
N ASP A 429 9.04 -2.11 40.06
CA ASP A 429 8.35 -3.37 40.31
C ASP A 429 7.82 -4.02 39.02
N ILE A 430 7.46 -3.22 38.01
CA ILE A 430 6.88 -3.69 36.76
C ILE A 430 7.94 -4.19 35.76
N GLU A 431 9.08 -3.51 35.66
CA GLU A 431 10.12 -3.84 34.68
C GLU A 431 10.60 -5.30 34.76
N PRO A 432 10.88 -5.88 35.94
CA PRO A 432 11.27 -7.28 36.05
C PRO A 432 10.20 -8.25 35.52
N VAL A 433 8.93 -7.97 35.78
CA VAL A 433 7.80 -8.78 35.31
C VAL A 433 7.68 -8.72 33.80
N LEU A 434 7.83 -7.52 33.20
CA LEU A 434 7.84 -7.38 31.75
C LEU A 434 9.04 -8.08 31.10
N ASN A 435 10.20 -8.07 31.75
CA ASN A 435 11.37 -8.79 31.28
C ASN A 435 11.16 -10.31 31.34
N GLU A 436 10.53 -10.84 32.39
CA GLU A 436 10.18 -12.26 32.49
C GLU A 436 9.19 -12.68 31.41
N ILE A 437 8.12 -11.91 31.19
CA ILE A 437 7.17 -12.14 30.09
C ILE A 437 7.89 -12.10 28.74
N GLY A 438 8.77 -11.11 28.54
CA GLY A 438 9.56 -10.95 27.32
C GLY A 438 10.48 -12.15 27.05
N VAL A 439 11.13 -12.69 28.08
CA VAL A 439 11.94 -13.91 27.99
C VAL A 439 11.06 -15.12 27.67
N LYS A 440 9.98 -15.34 28.42
CA LYS A 440 9.10 -16.51 28.28
C LYS A 440 8.50 -16.63 26.87
N PHE A 441 8.06 -15.51 26.30
CA PHE A 441 7.40 -15.51 24.97
C PHE A 441 8.32 -15.08 23.83
N ALA A 442 9.59 -14.79 24.13
CA ALA A 442 10.58 -14.24 23.19
C ALA A 442 10.04 -12.99 22.46
N VAL A 443 9.52 -12.02 23.21
CA VAL A 443 9.02 -10.74 22.70
C VAL A 443 9.75 -9.58 23.36
N THR A 444 9.82 -8.44 22.66
CA THR A 444 10.41 -7.22 23.21
C THR A 444 9.57 -6.64 24.34
N ARG A 445 10.19 -5.84 25.20
CA ARG A 445 9.49 -5.19 26.33
C ARG A 445 8.30 -4.34 25.88
N ILE A 446 8.43 -3.65 24.75
CA ILE A 446 7.34 -2.83 24.17
C ILE A 446 6.15 -3.69 23.72
N VAL A 447 6.38 -4.90 23.20
CA VAL A 447 5.30 -5.82 22.83
C VAL A 447 4.63 -6.35 24.10
N ALA A 448 5.42 -6.80 25.09
CA ALA A 448 4.89 -7.26 26.36
C ALA A 448 4.02 -6.20 27.06
N SER A 449 4.53 -4.96 27.17
CA SER A 449 3.82 -3.86 27.82
C SER A 449 2.52 -3.50 27.10
N ARG A 450 2.51 -3.42 25.76
CA ARG A 450 1.29 -3.17 24.98
C ARG A 450 0.26 -4.28 25.14
N GLN A 451 0.67 -5.55 25.19
CA GLN A 451 -0.25 -6.67 25.42
C GLN A 451 -0.83 -6.64 26.84
N VAL A 452 -0.03 -6.31 27.86
CA VAL A 452 -0.50 -6.11 29.24
C VAL A 452 -1.55 -4.99 29.31
N VAL A 453 -1.30 -3.81 28.71
CA VAL A 453 -2.26 -2.69 28.69
C VAL A 453 -3.57 -3.06 28.00
N ARG A 454 -3.49 -3.80 26.88
CA ARG A 454 -4.68 -4.24 26.13
C ARG A 454 -5.49 -5.29 26.89
N GLY A 455 -4.83 -6.21 27.59
CA GLY A 455 -5.46 -7.22 28.43
C GLY A 455 -6.01 -6.67 29.75
N ALA A 456 -5.47 -5.54 30.23
CA ALA A 456 -5.88 -4.92 31.47
C ALA A 456 -7.33 -4.41 31.44
N PRO A 457 -8.04 -4.50 32.58
CA PRO A 457 -9.37 -3.95 32.72
C PRO A 457 -9.31 -2.40 32.69
N PRO A 458 -10.41 -1.72 32.34
CA PRO A 458 -10.43 -0.28 32.09
C PRO A 458 -9.82 0.57 33.23
N GLU A 459 -10.06 0.20 34.49
CA GLU A 459 -9.59 0.90 35.68
C GLU A 459 -8.06 0.88 35.87
N ARG A 460 -7.36 -0.11 35.33
CA ARG A 460 -5.88 -0.19 35.42
C ARG A 460 -5.19 0.33 34.16
N ARG A 461 -5.89 0.33 33.02
CA ARG A 461 -5.32 0.64 31.71
C ARG A 461 -4.63 2.00 31.67
N THR A 462 -5.29 3.05 32.16
CA THR A 462 -4.74 4.43 32.12
C THR A 462 -3.45 4.57 32.93
N ASN A 463 -3.37 3.92 34.09
CA ASN A 463 -2.17 3.97 34.93
C ASN A 463 -1.00 3.22 34.28
N LEU A 464 -1.25 2.03 33.75
CA LEU A 464 -0.23 1.24 33.05
C LEU A 464 0.26 1.97 31.79
N ASP A 465 -0.67 2.52 30.99
CA ASP A 465 -0.34 3.30 29.80
C ASP A 465 0.54 4.52 30.14
N THR A 466 0.21 5.23 31.22
CA THR A 466 1.01 6.36 31.71
C THR A 466 2.41 5.94 32.12
N ILE A 467 2.54 4.88 32.94
CA ILE A 467 3.85 4.36 33.38
C ILE A 467 4.68 3.93 32.17
N PHE A 468 4.08 3.26 31.19
CA PHE A 468 4.80 2.75 30.03
C PHE A 468 5.26 3.86 29.09
N ARG A 469 4.43 4.89 28.83
CA ARG A 469 4.86 6.08 28.05
C ARG A 469 6.03 6.82 28.68
N GLN A 470 6.14 6.81 30.02
CA GLN A 470 7.21 7.51 30.74
C GLN A 470 8.54 6.74 30.74
N ASN A 471 8.52 5.42 30.58
CA ASN A 471 9.69 4.57 30.82
C ASN A 471 10.11 3.72 29.61
N ILE A 472 9.29 3.61 28.57
CA ILE A 472 9.58 2.84 27.36
C ILE A 472 9.60 3.79 26.16
N GLU A 473 10.75 3.87 25.50
CA GLU A 473 10.90 4.66 24.28
C GLU A 473 9.97 4.16 23.17
N ASN A 474 9.28 5.07 22.48
CA ASN A 474 8.36 4.78 21.38
C ASN A 474 7.12 3.92 21.75
N PHE A 475 6.71 3.91 23.03
CA PHE A 475 5.52 3.18 23.51
C PHE A 475 4.22 3.57 22.81
#